data_AF-A7B4P3-F1
#
_entry.id   AF-A7B4P3-F1
#
_cell.length_a   1.000
_cell.length_b   1.000
_cell.length_c   1.000
_cell.angle_alpha   90.00
_cell.angle_beta   90.00
_cell.angle_gamma   90.00
#
_symmetry.space_group_name_H-M   'P 1'
#
loop_
_entity.id
_entity.type
_entity.pdbx_description
1 polymer ?
#
loop_
_entity_poly.entity_id
_entity_poly.type
_entity_poly.pdbx_seq_one_letter_code
_entity_poly.pdbx_strand_id
1 'polypeptide(L)'
;MNKPTVQDIFRHFYTAYLEKYSPSPEQAKTARNILNCKTGAYGANISVCEDCGAVQIHYNSCRNRCCPMCQAVPKEMWMDARREDVLDAPYFPSGVLQSPDILNPIHFTVIRKLLYDTLYHAASATISRTYIRLKAPWSFRLVNILHSFITWGL
;
A
#
# COMPACT_ATOMS: atom_id res chain seq x y z
N MET A 1 -24.96 -0.51 8.60
CA MET A 1 -24.46 -1.50 7.61
C MET A 1 -22.96 -1.63 7.82
N ASN A 2 -22.49 -2.72 8.43
CA ASN A 2 -21.06 -2.88 8.74
C ASN A 2 -20.34 -3.26 7.44
N LYS A 3 -19.45 -2.40 6.93
CA LYS A 3 -18.62 -2.72 5.76
C LYS A 3 -17.63 -3.82 6.19
N PRO A 4 -17.49 -4.93 5.44
CA PRO A 4 -16.56 -5.99 5.81
C PRO A 4 -15.14 -5.44 5.81
N THR A 5 -14.39 -5.71 6.88
CA THR A 5 -12.97 -5.34 6.95
C THR A 5 -12.12 -6.39 6.23
N VAL A 6 -10.89 -6.03 5.87
CA VAL A 6 -9.93 -7.02 5.34
C VAL A 6 -9.69 -8.14 6.36
N GLN A 7 -9.74 -7.86 7.66
CA GLN A 7 -9.63 -8.90 8.69
C GLN A 7 -10.77 -9.92 8.61
N ASP A 8 -12.00 -9.49 8.31
CA ASP A 8 -13.16 -10.38 8.17
C ASP A 8 -13.03 -11.28 6.95
N ILE A 9 -12.49 -10.75 5.85
CA ILE A 9 -12.18 -11.53 4.65
C ILE A 9 -11.14 -12.61 4.98
N PHE A 10 -10.06 -12.26 5.67
CA PHE A 10 -9.05 -13.25 6.08
C PHE A 10 -9.66 -14.30 7.02
N ARG A 11 -10.54 -13.93 7.94
CA ARG A 11 -11.20 -14.91 8.83
C ARG A 11 -12.05 -15.92 8.07
N HIS A 12 -12.75 -15.49 7.02
CA HIS A 12 -13.66 -16.37 6.27
C HIS A 12 -12.95 -17.22 5.21
N PHE A 13 -11.95 -16.65 4.52
CA PHE A 13 -11.41 -17.27 3.30
C PHE A 13 -9.99 -17.80 3.43
N TYR A 14 -9.24 -17.41 4.47
CA TYR A 14 -7.82 -17.79 4.57
C TYR A 14 -7.62 -19.29 4.78
N THR A 15 -8.54 -19.98 5.48
CA THR A 15 -8.48 -21.44 5.65
C THR A 15 -8.60 -22.17 4.31
N ALA A 16 -9.63 -21.85 3.52
CA ALA A 16 -9.82 -22.41 2.17
C ALA A 16 -8.65 -22.04 1.22
N TYR A 17 -8.06 -20.86 1.39
CA TYR A 17 -6.86 -20.46 0.63
C TYR A 17 -5.67 -21.40 0.92
N LEU A 18 -5.46 -21.79 2.19
CA LEU A 18 -4.37 -22.70 2.58
C LEU A 18 -4.53 -24.12 2.05
N GLU A 19 -5.74 -24.55 1.72
CA GLU A 19 -5.98 -25.87 1.11
C GLU A 19 -5.49 -25.93 -0.34
N LYS A 20 -5.48 -24.80 -1.04
CA LYS A 20 -5.13 -24.69 -2.46
C LYS A 20 -3.73 -24.12 -2.71
N TYR A 21 -3.23 -23.28 -1.80
CA TYR A 21 -1.99 -22.54 -1.99
C TYR A 21 -1.11 -22.58 -0.73
N SER A 22 0.21 -22.72 -0.94
CA SER A 22 1.21 -22.65 0.12
C SER A 22 1.87 -21.26 0.15
N PRO A 23 1.45 -20.35 1.05
CA PRO A 23 2.04 -19.02 1.13
C PRO A 23 3.50 -19.07 1.60
N SER A 24 4.30 -18.09 1.17
CA SER A 24 5.66 -17.92 1.68
C SER A 24 5.66 -17.63 3.20
N PRO A 25 6.79 -17.83 3.91
CA PRO A 25 6.89 -17.49 5.32
C PRO A 25 6.49 -16.03 5.64
N GLU A 26 6.84 -15.09 4.77
CA GLU A 26 6.51 -13.67 4.89
C GLU A 26 5.01 -13.42 4.69
N GLN A 27 4.39 -14.09 3.72
CA GLN A 27 2.95 -14.03 3.46
C GLN A 27 2.16 -14.60 4.63
N ALA A 28 2.56 -15.77 5.14
CA ALA A 28 1.93 -16.41 6.30
C ALA A 28 2.09 -15.57 7.57
N LYS A 29 3.27 -14.96 7.80
CA LYS A 29 3.49 -14.01 8.89
C LYS A 29 2.56 -12.80 8.77
N THR A 30 2.39 -12.26 7.56
CA THR A 30 1.50 -11.13 7.30
C THR A 30 0.04 -11.48 7.55
N ALA A 31 -0.42 -12.63 7.06
CA ALA A 31 -1.78 -13.10 7.29
C ALA A 31 -2.10 -13.26 8.78
N ARG A 32 -1.19 -13.91 9.55
CA ARG A 32 -1.33 -14.02 11.02
C ARG A 32 -1.40 -12.66 11.70
N ASN A 33 -0.57 -11.71 11.27
CA ASN A 33 -0.58 -10.36 11.83
C ASN A 33 -1.89 -9.62 11.55
N ILE A 34 -2.48 -9.79 10.36
CA ILE A 34 -3.77 -9.19 10.03
C ILE A 34 -4.89 -9.83 10.86
N LEU A 35 -4.92 -11.16 10.96
CA LEU A 35 -5.92 -11.90 11.73
C LEU A 35 -5.93 -11.54 13.22
N ASN A 36 -4.75 -11.28 13.80
CA ASN A 36 -4.58 -10.99 15.23
C ASN A 36 -4.50 -9.49 15.57
N CYS A 37 -4.56 -8.61 14.57
CA CYS A 37 -4.47 -7.18 14.83
C CYS A 37 -5.71 -6.69 15.59
N LYS A 38 -5.51 -5.90 16.67
CA LYS A 38 -6.59 -5.33 17.49
C LYS A 38 -7.51 -6.36 18.18
N THR A 39 -7.10 -7.62 18.28
CA THR A 39 -7.86 -8.68 18.98
C THR A 39 -7.37 -8.95 20.41
N GLY A 40 -6.31 -8.27 20.85
CA GLY A 40 -5.67 -8.49 22.16
C GLY A 40 -4.50 -9.47 22.16
N ALA A 41 -4.25 -10.16 21.03
CA ALA A 41 -3.10 -11.06 20.88
C ALA A 41 -1.72 -10.37 21.07
N TYR A 42 -1.66 -9.04 20.94
CA TYR A 42 -0.46 -8.23 21.15
C TYR A 42 -0.52 -7.39 22.44
N GLY A 43 -1.37 -7.79 23.39
CA GLY A 43 -1.67 -7.05 24.60
C GLY A 43 -2.71 -5.94 24.40
N ALA A 44 -3.01 -5.27 25.50
CA ALA A 44 -3.93 -4.15 25.55
C ALA A 44 -3.36 -3.04 26.43
N ASN A 45 -3.69 -1.80 26.11
CA ASN A 45 -3.48 -0.65 26.97
C ASN A 45 -4.81 -0.32 27.65
N ILE A 46 -4.76 -0.06 28.94
CA ILE A 46 -5.92 0.36 29.72
C ILE A 46 -5.70 1.83 30.05
N SER A 47 -6.60 2.69 29.58
CA SER A 47 -6.65 4.10 29.97
C SER A 47 -7.84 4.32 30.89
N VAL A 48 -7.65 5.10 31.93
CA VAL A 48 -8.70 5.52 32.84
C VAL A 48 -8.85 7.01 32.69
N CYS A 49 -10.07 7.47 32.42
CA CYS A 49 -10.36 8.90 32.38
C CYS A 49 -10.26 9.48 33.80
N GLU A 50 -9.44 10.51 33.98
CA GLU A 50 -9.23 11.16 35.28
C GLU A 50 -10.51 11.89 35.76
N ASP A 51 -11.34 12.40 34.84
CA ASP A 51 -12.54 13.16 35.18
C ASP A 51 -13.76 12.29 35.54
N CYS A 52 -13.96 11.17 34.83
CA CYS A 52 -15.17 10.35 34.99
C CYS A 52 -14.90 8.91 35.43
N GLY A 53 -13.63 8.52 35.61
CA GLY A 53 -13.24 7.16 35.99
C GLY A 53 -13.53 6.09 34.93
N ALA A 54 -13.97 6.47 33.73
CA ALA A 54 -14.28 5.51 32.68
C ALA A 54 -13.02 4.77 32.22
N VAL A 55 -13.10 3.44 32.22
CA VAL A 55 -12.01 2.56 31.79
C VAL A 55 -12.19 2.23 30.31
N GLN A 56 -11.17 2.55 29.51
CA GLN A 56 -11.11 2.23 28.09
C GLN A 56 -10.00 1.20 27.85
N ILE A 57 -10.36 0.08 27.21
CA ILE A 57 -9.41 -0.98 26.86
C ILE A 57 -9.10 -0.85 25.37
N HIS A 58 -7.84 -0.53 25.07
CA HIS A 58 -7.34 -0.39 23.72
C HIS A 58 -6.46 -1.58 23.35
N TYR A 59 -6.96 -2.44 22.46
CA TYR A 59 -6.14 -3.53 21.94
C TYR A 59 -5.00 -3.03 21.06
N ASN A 60 -3.83 -3.63 21.21
CA ASN A 60 -2.64 -3.26 20.46
C ASN A 60 -2.71 -3.71 19.00
N SER A 61 -2.17 -2.87 18.12
CA SER A 61 -2.04 -3.17 16.69
C SER A 61 -0.84 -4.05 16.40
N CYS A 62 -0.88 -4.86 15.33
CA CYS A 62 0.25 -5.72 14.94
C CYS A 62 1.46 -4.96 14.35
N ARG A 63 1.31 -3.66 14.04
CA ARG A 63 2.35 -2.78 13.45
C ARG A 63 2.97 -3.30 12.15
N ASN A 64 2.30 -4.21 11.45
CA ASN A 64 2.77 -4.72 10.16
C ASN A 64 2.46 -3.72 9.04
N ARG A 65 3.44 -3.44 8.16
CA ARG A 65 3.30 -2.53 7.03
C ARG A 65 2.21 -2.92 6.03
N CYS A 66 1.89 -4.21 5.93
CA CYS A 66 0.85 -4.71 5.03
C CYS A 66 -0.53 -4.77 5.69
N CYS A 67 -0.65 -4.44 6.99
CA CYS A 67 -1.93 -4.48 7.69
C CYS A 67 -2.74 -3.20 7.41
N PRO A 68 -3.93 -3.28 6.77
CA PRO A 68 -4.71 -2.09 6.41
C PRO A 68 -5.13 -1.27 7.63
N MET A 69 -5.46 -1.93 8.75
CA MET A 69 -5.81 -1.25 10.00
C MET A 69 -4.63 -0.49 10.61
N CYS A 70 -3.41 -1.01 10.48
CA CYS A 70 -2.21 -0.32 10.96
C CYS A 70 -1.79 0.83 10.05
N GLN A 71 -2.06 0.71 8.75
CA GLN A 71 -1.71 1.72 7.74
C GLN A 71 -2.78 2.79 7.54
N ALA A 72 -3.98 2.65 8.12
CA ALA A 72 -5.05 3.62 7.98
C ALA A 72 -4.62 5.04 8.40
N VAL A 73 -4.11 5.19 9.63
CA VAL A 73 -3.69 6.49 10.16
C VAL A 73 -2.47 7.06 9.43
N PRO A 74 -1.36 6.31 9.23
CA PRO A 74 -0.23 6.81 8.43
C PRO A 74 -0.64 7.24 7.01
N LYS A 75 -1.55 6.51 6.38
CA LYS A 75 -2.09 6.85 5.06
C LYS A 75 -2.85 8.17 5.10
N GLU A 76 -3.77 8.34 6.04
CA GLU A 76 -4.53 9.59 6.16
C GLU A 76 -3.62 10.79 6.46
N MET A 77 -2.67 10.64 7.38
CA MET A 77 -1.67 11.68 7.66
C MET A 77 -0.85 12.05 6.41
N TRP A 78 -0.44 11.06 5.63
CA TRP A 78 0.29 11.29 4.38
C TRP A 78 -0.59 11.98 3.32
N MET A 79 -1.86 11.59 3.21
CA MET A 79 -2.82 12.21 2.31
C MET A 79 -3.08 13.68 2.69
N ASP A 80 -3.22 13.97 3.98
CA ASP A 80 -3.42 15.32 4.48
C ASP A 80 -2.19 16.21 4.22
N ALA A 81 -0.99 15.70 4.46
CA ALA A 81 0.26 16.43 4.22
C ALA A 81 0.50 16.78 2.74
N ARG A 82 -0.12 16.05 1.81
CA ARG A 82 0.01 16.24 0.36
C ARG A 82 -1.24 16.81 -0.30
N ARG A 83 -2.26 17.15 0.49
CA ARG A 83 -3.52 17.67 -0.04
C ARG A 83 -3.31 18.95 -0.84
N GLU A 84 -2.38 19.81 -0.41
CA GLU A 84 -2.04 21.07 -1.07
C GLU A 84 -1.15 20.88 -2.32
N ASP A 85 -0.47 19.74 -2.45
CA ASP A 85 0.33 19.40 -3.64
C ASP A 85 -0.54 18.92 -4.81
N VAL A 86 -1.83 18.67 -4.58
CA VAL A 86 -2.77 18.25 -5.62
C VAL A 86 -3.12 19.46 -6.47
N LEU A 87 -2.52 19.51 -7.67
CA LEU A 87 -2.83 20.53 -8.66
C LEU A 87 -4.28 20.38 -9.13
N ASP A 88 -5.04 21.47 -9.15
CA ASP A 88 -6.32 21.58 -9.84
C ASP A 88 -6.08 21.68 -11.36
N ALA A 89 -5.63 20.57 -11.92
CA ALA A 89 -5.34 20.40 -13.33
C ALA A 89 -6.13 19.20 -13.86
N PRO A 90 -6.47 19.18 -15.17
CA PRO A 90 -7.08 18.00 -15.76
C PRO A 90 -6.18 16.79 -15.49
N TYR A 91 -6.71 15.79 -14.76
CA TYR A 91 -6.03 14.52 -14.58
C TYR A 91 -6.00 13.84 -15.95
N PHE A 92 -4.80 13.64 -16.50
CA PHE A 92 -4.60 12.95 -17.77
C PHE A 92 -4.21 11.48 -17.50
N PRO A 93 -5.13 10.51 -17.60
CA PRO A 93 -4.80 9.10 -17.40
C PRO A 93 -3.82 8.55 -18.44
N SER A 94 -3.64 9.27 -19.55
CA SER A 94 -2.74 8.91 -20.66
C SER A 94 -1.25 8.84 -20.26
N GLY A 95 -0.87 9.35 -19.08
CA GLY A 95 0.48 9.19 -18.52
C GLY A 95 0.68 7.90 -17.70
N VAL A 96 -0.37 7.12 -17.45
CA VAL A 96 -0.29 5.90 -16.63
C VAL A 96 0.11 4.71 -17.51
N LEU A 97 1.38 4.31 -17.44
CA LEU A 97 1.86 3.07 -18.04
C LEU A 97 1.40 1.88 -17.19
N GLN A 98 0.42 1.12 -17.69
CA GLN A 98 -0.01 -0.12 -17.07
C GLN A 98 0.89 -1.28 -17.48
N SER A 99 1.25 -2.14 -16.51
CA SER A 99 1.97 -3.38 -16.80
C SER A 99 1.04 -4.36 -17.53
N PRO A 100 1.47 -4.96 -18.66
CA PRO A 100 0.67 -5.98 -19.34
C PRO A 100 0.41 -7.20 -18.44
N ASP A 101 -0.83 -7.73 -18.46
CA ASP A 101 -1.24 -8.87 -17.62
C ASP A 101 -0.40 -10.13 -17.82
N ILE A 102 0.22 -10.28 -18.99
CA ILE A 102 1.13 -11.39 -19.33
C ILE A 102 2.36 -11.46 -18.40
N LEU A 103 2.71 -10.37 -17.72
CA LEU A 103 3.85 -10.31 -16.80
C LEU A 103 3.49 -10.73 -15.37
N ASN A 104 2.20 -10.89 -15.04
CA ASN A 104 1.74 -11.26 -13.70
C ASN A 104 2.39 -12.56 -13.16
N PRO A 105 2.58 -13.64 -13.93
CA PRO A 105 3.24 -14.87 -13.43
C PRO A 105 4.73 -14.66 -13.09
N ILE A 106 5.39 -13.71 -13.74
CA ILE A 106 6.82 -13.40 -13.57
C ILE A 106 7.04 -12.53 -12.32
N HIS A 107 6.05 -11.71 -11.93
CA HIS A 107 6.11 -10.91 -10.71
C HIS A 107 6.35 -11.74 -9.44
N PHE A 108 5.85 -12.97 -9.40
CA PHE A 108 5.84 -13.81 -8.20
C PHE A 108 6.94 -14.86 -8.13
N THR A 109 7.70 -15.09 -9.22
CA THR A 109 8.52 -16.31 -9.34
C THR A 109 9.99 -16.10 -8.97
N VAL A 110 10.81 -15.25 -9.63
CA VAL A 110 12.25 -15.12 -9.24
C VAL A 110 12.88 -13.75 -9.60
N ILE A 111 12.40 -13.04 -10.62
CA ILE A 111 13.12 -11.89 -11.23
C ILE A 111 12.44 -10.56 -10.90
N ARG A 112 12.06 -10.37 -9.62
CA ARG A 112 11.31 -9.18 -9.22
C ARG A 112 12.11 -7.88 -9.42
N LYS A 113 13.39 -7.88 -9.06
CA LYS A 113 14.25 -6.68 -9.14
C LYS A 113 14.52 -6.26 -10.58
N LEU A 114 15.04 -7.17 -11.40
CA LEU A 114 15.36 -6.87 -12.80
C LEU A 114 14.10 -6.53 -13.63
N LEU A 115 12.96 -7.15 -13.33
CA LEU A 115 11.70 -6.79 -13.97
C LEU A 115 11.29 -5.34 -13.65
N TYR A 116 11.32 -4.95 -12.37
CA TYR A 116 11.02 -3.57 -11.98
C TYR A 116 12.03 -2.58 -12.54
N ASP A 117 13.32 -2.90 -12.54
CA ASP A 117 14.36 -2.07 -13.14
C ASP A 117 14.11 -1.86 -14.64
N THR A 118 13.75 -2.93 -15.37
CA THR A 118 13.47 -2.87 -16.81
C THR A 118 12.21 -2.06 -17.10
N LEU A 119 11.12 -2.30 -16.36
CA LEU A 119 9.88 -1.54 -16.49
C LEU A 119 10.11 -0.05 -16.19
N TYR A 120 10.92 0.25 -15.18
CA TYR A 120 11.31 1.61 -14.83
C TYR A 120 12.08 2.30 -15.96
N HIS A 121 13.10 1.64 -16.51
CA HIS A 121 13.87 2.18 -17.63
C HIS A 121 13.01 2.38 -18.88
N ALA A 122 12.11 1.43 -19.19
CA ALA A 122 11.20 1.54 -20.32
C ALA A 122 10.20 2.70 -20.16
N ALA A 123 9.63 2.87 -18.96
CA ALA A 123 8.72 3.97 -18.65
C ALA A 123 9.44 5.33 -18.74
N SER A 124 10.62 5.45 -18.14
CA SER A 124 11.43 6.67 -18.18
C SER A 124 11.82 7.07 -19.61
N ALA A 125 12.23 6.10 -20.44
CA ALA A 125 12.54 6.34 -21.85
C ALA A 125 11.30 6.81 -22.65
N THR A 126 10.12 6.26 -22.34
CA THR A 126 8.86 6.62 -23.01
C THR A 126 8.42 8.04 -22.64
N ILE A 127 8.50 8.40 -21.35
CA ILE A 127 8.20 9.77 -20.86
C ILE A 127 9.18 10.77 -21.48
N SER A 128 10.48 10.46 -21.49
CA SER A 128 11.50 11.34 -22.08
C SER A 128 11.27 11.56 -23.57
N ARG A 129 10.95 10.51 -24.33
CA ARG A 129 10.69 10.59 -25.77
C ARG A 129 9.43 11.39 -26.09
N THR A 130 8.35 11.21 -25.33
CA THR A 130 7.09 11.94 -25.53
C THR A 130 7.21 13.41 -25.14
N TYR A 131 7.95 13.72 -24.06
CA TYR A 131 8.26 15.08 -23.64
C TYR A 131 9.02 15.88 -24.73
N ILE A 132 10.05 15.27 -25.33
CA ILE A 132 10.83 15.90 -26.42
C ILE A 132 9.94 16.17 -27.65
N ARG A 133 8.94 15.32 -27.91
CA ARG A 133 8.07 15.41 -29.09
C ARG A 133 6.98 16.47 -28.98
N LEU A 134 6.52 16.80 -27.78
CA LEU A 134 5.38 17.68 -27.58
C LEU A 134 5.73 19.18 -27.50
N LYS A 135 7.02 19.58 -27.37
CA LYS A 135 7.47 20.99 -27.23
C LYS A 135 6.50 21.85 -26.38
N ALA A 136 5.94 21.28 -25.32
CA ALA A 136 4.91 21.95 -24.55
C ALA A 136 5.56 23.02 -23.66
N PRO A 137 5.05 24.27 -23.60
CA PRO A 137 5.61 25.35 -22.80
C PRO A 137 5.36 25.20 -21.28
N TRP A 138 4.74 24.10 -20.86
CA TRP A 138 4.39 23.86 -19.46
C TRP A 138 5.56 23.19 -18.76
N SER A 139 6.32 23.96 -17.99
CA SER A 139 7.37 23.48 -17.09
C SER A 139 6.76 22.66 -15.95
N PHE A 140 6.32 21.44 -16.23
CA PHE A 140 5.97 20.49 -15.19
C PHE A 140 7.27 20.04 -14.52
N ARG A 141 7.47 20.48 -13.27
CA ARG A 141 8.54 20.03 -12.37
C ARG A 141 8.43 18.52 -12.19
N LEU A 142 9.10 17.78 -13.08
CA LEU A 142 9.09 16.32 -13.20
C LEU A 142 9.98 15.63 -12.14
N VAL A 143 10.00 16.12 -10.89
CA VAL A 143 10.94 15.62 -9.87
C VAL A 143 10.26 15.02 -8.63
N ASN A 144 9.01 15.37 -8.30
CA ASN A 144 8.49 15.03 -6.97
C ASN A 144 7.53 13.83 -6.85
N ILE A 145 7.12 13.20 -7.96
CA ILE A 145 6.18 12.04 -7.88
C ILE A 145 6.92 10.69 -7.93
N LEU A 146 8.13 10.62 -8.49
CA LEU A 146 8.87 9.36 -8.65
C LEU A 146 9.61 8.90 -7.37
N HIS A 147 9.87 9.78 -6.41
CA HIS A 147 10.64 9.43 -5.20
C HIS A 147 9.84 8.67 -4.12
N SER A 148 8.51 8.63 -4.22
CA SER A 148 7.66 7.96 -3.21
C SER A 148 7.53 6.44 -3.42
N PHE A 149 7.83 5.92 -4.61
CA PHE A 149 7.76 4.48 -4.88
C PHE A 149 9.02 3.71 -4.45
N ILE A 150 10.18 4.37 -4.37
CA ILE A 150 11.46 3.74 -3.98
C ILE A 150 11.68 3.82 -2.46
N THR A 151 11.12 4.82 -1.78
CA THR A 151 11.34 5.03 -0.33
C THR A 151 10.55 4.10 0.59
N TRP A 152 9.53 3.40 0.09
CA TRP A 152 8.74 2.41 0.85
C TRP A 152 8.98 0.95 0.46
N GLY A 153 10.23 0.64 0.08
CA GLY A 153 10.87 -0.67 0.30
C GLY A 153 10.05 -1.90 -0.12
N LEU A 154 10.17 -2.27 -1.40
CA LEU A 154 10.03 -3.67 -1.82
C LEU A 154 11.11 -4.54 -1.18
#